data_AF-A0A455UEJ9-F1
#
_entry.id   AF-A0A455UEJ9-F1
#
_cell.length_a   1.000
_cell.length_b   1.000
_cell.length_c   1.000
_cell.angle_alpha   90.00
_cell.angle_beta   90.00
_cell.angle_gamma   90.00
#
_symmetry.space_group_name_H-M   'P 1'
#
loop_
_entity.id
_entity.type
_entity.pdbx_description
1 polymer ?
#
loop_
_entity_poly.entity_id
_entity_poly.type
_entity_poly.pdbx_seq_one_letter_code
_entity_poly.pdbx_strand_id
1 'polypeptide(L)'
;MPLRQILLNRMGLAIAVTLALSSLLAGLAAAPLLSLHWNEGLAMAAGFGWYSLSAILIGDQLGPLMGGVAFFNDLIRELLAFILIPLVIHRHTALAIGYGGATSMDFTLPVIQQHGGVTCVPIAVVSGFILSLLSPPLILFFLSLSG
;
A
#
# COMPACT_ATOMS: atom_id res chain seq x y z
N MET A 1 -23.68 -9.93 5.05
CA MET A 1 -22.90 -10.74 4.08
C MET A 1 -21.99 -11.66 4.86
N PRO A 2 -21.91 -12.97 4.56
CA PRO A 2 -21.09 -13.91 5.33
C PRO A 2 -19.59 -13.62 5.17
N LEU A 3 -18.84 -13.62 6.28
CA LEU A 3 -17.39 -13.32 6.37
C LEU A 3 -16.54 -14.06 5.32
N ARG A 4 -16.97 -15.28 4.96
CA ARG A 4 -16.31 -16.15 3.97
C ARG A 4 -16.29 -15.53 2.57
N GLN A 5 -17.33 -14.78 2.18
CA GLN A 5 -17.39 -14.09 0.87
C GLN A 5 -16.52 -12.83 0.81
N ILE A 6 -16.26 -12.21 1.96
CA ILE A 6 -15.30 -11.10 2.06
C ILE A 6 -13.89 -11.69 1.85
N LEU A 7 -13.50 -12.73 2.59
CA LEU A 7 -12.18 -13.36 2.44
C LEU A 7 -11.94 -14.06 1.08
N LEU A 8 -12.99 -14.45 0.35
CA LEU A 8 -12.90 -15.11 -0.96
C LEU A 8 -13.02 -14.15 -2.16
N ASN A 9 -12.84 -12.85 -1.97
CA ASN A 9 -12.79 -11.93 -3.11
C ASN A 9 -11.49 -12.12 -3.90
N ARG A 10 -11.54 -12.99 -4.91
CA ARG A 10 -10.40 -13.32 -5.78
C ARG A 10 -9.78 -12.08 -6.42
N MET A 11 -10.61 -11.09 -6.76
CA MET A 11 -10.12 -9.86 -7.38
C MET A 11 -9.40 -8.98 -6.34
N GLY A 12 -9.95 -8.82 -5.14
CA GLY A 12 -9.26 -8.10 -4.05
C GLY A 12 -7.91 -8.72 -3.70
N LEU A 13 -7.85 -10.06 -3.62
CA LEU A 13 -6.61 -10.80 -3.43
C LEU A 13 -5.61 -10.57 -4.57
N ALA A 14 -6.06 -10.66 -5.82
CA ALA A 14 -5.21 -10.45 -6.99
C ALA A 14 -4.64 -9.01 -7.02
N ILE A 15 -5.45 -8.01 -6.67
CA ILE A 15 -5.01 -6.60 -6.57
C ILE A 15 -3.95 -6.47 -5.47
N ALA A 16 -4.20 -6.98 -4.26
CA ALA A 16 -3.25 -6.89 -3.15
C ALA A 16 -1.90 -7.53 -3.49
N VAL A 17 -1.91 -8.75 -4.04
CA VAL A 17 -0.67 -9.46 -4.41
C VAL A 17 0.07 -8.73 -5.52
N THR A 18 -0.64 -8.28 -6.56
CA THR A 18 -0.03 -7.55 -7.68
C THR A 18 0.57 -6.23 -7.21
N LEU A 19 -0.14 -5.49 -6.35
CA LEU A 19 0.35 -4.23 -5.79
C LEU A 19 1.58 -4.46 -4.91
N ALA A 20 1.53 -5.44 -4.01
CA ALA A 20 2.63 -5.74 -3.11
C ALA A 20 3.90 -6.10 -3.91
N LEU A 21 3.79 -7.03 -4.86
CA LEU A 21 4.92 -7.44 -5.70
C LEU A 21 5.48 -6.29 -6.54
N SER A 22 4.61 -5.53 -7.21
CA SER A 22 5.05 -4.39 -8.01
C SER A 22 5.68 -3.28 -7.18
N SER A 23 5.15 -3.00 -5.98
CA SER A 23 5.72 -2.01 -5.05
C SER A 23 7.10 -2.44 -4.56
N LEU A 24 7.26 -3.71 -4.16
CA LEU A 24 8.55 -4.24 -3.71
C LEU A 24 9.58 -4.25 -4.84
N LEU A 25 9.19 -4.65 -6.06
CA LEU A 25 10.07 -4.56 -7.22
C LEU A 25 10.48 -3.12 -7.53
N ALA A 26 9.56 -2.16 -7.40
CA ALA A 26 9.86 -0.75 -7.56
C ALA A 26 10.82 -0.24 -6.47
N GLY A 27 10.63 -0.64 -5.21
CA GLY A 27 11.54 -0.31 -4.11
C GLY A 27 12.95 -0.87 -4.32
N LEU A 28 13.05 -2.11 -4.78
CA LEU A 28 14.32 -2.74 -5.13
C LEU A 28 15.03 -2.03 -6.29
N ALA A 29 14.27 -1.63 -7.32
CA ALA A 29 14.81 -0.90 -8.46
C ALA A 29 15.20 0.55 -8.11
N ALA A 30 14.49 1.18 -7.18
CA ALA A 30 14.75 2.54 -6.73
C ALA A 30 15.94 2.63 -5.74
N ALA A 31 16.21 1.58 -4.98
CA ALA A 31 17.31 1.53 -4.00
C ALA A 31 18.66 2.03 -4.55
N PRO A 32 19.20 1.53 -5.68
CA PRO A 32 20.48 2.02 -6.21
C PRO A 32 20.42 3.48 -6.69
N LEU A 33 19.27 3.95 -7.16
CA LEU A 33 19.10 5.35 -7.60
C LEU A 33 19.10 6.33 -6.43
N LEU A 34 18.65 5.87 -5.26
CA LEU A 34 18.54 6.67 -4.04
C LEU A 34 19.72 6.46 -3.09
N SER A 35 20.75 5.70 -3.50
CA SER A 35 21.88 5.31 -2.65
C SER A 35 21.46 4.61 -1.35
N LEU A 36 20.37 3.85 -1.39
CA LEU A 36 19.87 3.02 -0.29
C LEU A 36 20.35 1.58 -0.45
N HIS A 37 20.49 0.88 0.67
CA HIS A 37 20.64 -0.57 0.62
C HIS A 37 19.36 -1.21 0.06
N TRP A 38 19.50 -2.38 -0.57
CA TRP A 38 18.38 -3.07 -1.23
C TRP A 38 17.22 -3.36 -0.24
N ASN A 39 17.55 -3.68 1.01
CA ASN A 39 16.59 -3.98 2.06
C ASN A 39 15.92 -2.71 2.61
N GLU A 40 16.62 -1.59 2.68
CA GLU A 40 16.03 -0.28 3.01
C GLU A 40 15.00 0.12 1.94
N GLY A 41 15.35 0.01 0.66
CA GLY A 41 14.41 0.28 -0.44
C GLY A 41 13.16 -0.60 -0.41
N LEU A 42 13.30 -1.88 -0.06
CA LEU A 42 12.18 -2.79 0.14
C LEU A 42 11.33 -2.43 1.37
N ALA A 43 11.96 -2.06 2.49
CA ALA A 43 11.27 -1.60 3.69
C ALA A 43 10.44 -0.34 3.41
N MET A 44 11.02 0.63 2.70
CA MET A 44 10.35 1.87 2.29
C MET A 44 9.12 1.62 1.40
N ALA A 45 9.15 0.58 0.55
CA ALA A 45 8.05 0.23 -0.34
C ALA A 45 6.97 -0.66 0.32
N ALA A 46 7.30 -1.31 1.44
CA ALA A 46 6.43 -2.24 2.14
C ALA A 46 5.34 -1.57 2.99
N GLY A 47 5.38 -0.24 3.15
CA GLY A 47 4.35 0.52 3.86
C GLY A 47 2.96 0.47 3.22
N PHE A 48 2.93 0.25 1.92
CA PHE A 48 1.73 0.17 1.11
C PHE A 48 0.70 1.29 1.37
N GLY A 49 1.14 2.52 1.64
CA GLY A 49 0.29 3.68 1.89
C GLY A 49 0.00 3.95 3.37
N TRP A 50 0.44 3.12 4.30
CA TRP A 50 0.22 3.34 5.73
C TRP A 50 1.29 4.26 6.35
N TYR A 51 1.22 5.54 5.99
CA TYR A 51 2.25 6.54 6.32
C TYR A 51 2.57 6.64 7.82
N SER A 52 1.59 6.50 8.72
CA SER A 52 1.81 6.64 10.16
C SER A 52 2.58 5.47 10.75
N LEU A 53 2.31 4.24 10.30
CA LEU A 53 3.03 3.05 10.72
C LEU A 53 4.43 3.00 10.11
N SER A 54 4.55 3.24 8.80
CA SER A 54 5.82 3.24 8.09
C SER A 54 6.81 4.22 8.71
N ALA A 55 6.35 5.42 9.06
CA ALA A 55 7.17 6.46 9.68
C ALA A 55 7.81 6.01 11.00
N ILE A 56 7.03 5.34 11.85
CA ILE A 56 7.48 4.88 13.17
C ILE A 56 8.45 3.70 13.01
N LEU A 57 8.04 2.66 12.28
CA LEU A 57 8.86 1.43 12.16
C LEU A 57 10.20 1.70 11.47
N ILE A 58 10.20 2.52 10.43
CA ILE A 58 11.44 2.89 9.71
C ILE A 58 12.24 3.91 10.53
N GLY A 59 11.57 4.87 11.17
CA GLY A 59 12.21 5.88 12.01
C GLY A 59 12.95 5.28 13.20
N ASP A 60 12.38 4.24 13.82
CA ASP A 60 12.98 3.56 14.98
C ASP A 60 14.30 2.86 14.62
N GLN A 61 14.43 2.32 13.40
CA GLN A 61 15.62 1.55 12.99
C GLN A 61 16.62 2.37 12.17
N LEU A 62 16.15 3.21 11.23
CA LEU A 62 16.99 3.99 10.30
C LEU A 62 17.11 5.47 10.69
N GLY A 63 16.46 5.87 11.78
CA GLY A 63 16.50 7.22 12.35
C GLY A 63 15.38 8.14 11.86
N PRO A 64 15.15 9.28 12.56
CA PRO A 64 13.99 10.16 12.33
C PRO A 64 13.89 10.72 10.91
N LEU A 65 15.03 10.96 10.25
CA LEU A 65 15.06 11.48 8.89
C LEU A 65 14.45 10.47 7.91
N MET A 66 14.83 9.20 8.00
CA MET A 66 14.29 8.13 7.15
C MET A 66 12.84 7.82 7.49
N GLY A 67 12.44 7.90 8.76
CA GLY A 67 11.04 7.86 9.16
C GLY A 67 10.20 8.97 8.49
N GLY A 68 10.74 10.18 8.40
CA GLY A 68 10.12 11.29 7.66
C GLY A 68 9.99 11.02 6.15
N VAL A 69 11.03 10.44 5.53
CA VAL A 69 10.96 10.05 4.11
C VAL A 69 9.88 8.99 3.90
N ALA A 70 9.79 8.00 4.79
CA ALA A 70 8.77 6.95 4.71
C ALA A 70 7.35 7.51 4.85
N PHE A 71 7.16 8.42 5.80
CA PHE A 71 5.90 9.16 5.98
C PHE A 71 5.48 9.85 4.67
N PHE A 72 6.36 10.67 4.09
CA PHE A 72 6.03 11.42 2.88
C PHE A 72 5.84 10.51 1.66
N ASN A 73 6.61 9.43 1.54
CA ASN A 73 6.45 8.46 0.47
C ASN A 73 5.03 7.87 0.44
N ASP A 74 4.55 7.37 1.58
CA ASP A 74 3.22 6.79 1.68
C ASP A 74 2.11 7.86 1.64
N LEU A 75 2.33 9.04 2.25
CA LEU A 75 1.36 10.14 2.22
C LEU A 75 1.15 10.66 0.80
N ILE A 76 2.23 10.92 0.05
CA ILE A 76 2.14 11.37 -1.35
C ILE A 76 1.39 10.33 -2.17
N ARG A 77 1.63 9.04 -1.93
CA ARG A 77 0.90 7.97 -2.61
C ARG A 77 -0.59 8.01 -2.32
N GLU A 78 -0.99 8.22 -1.06
CA GLU A 78 -2.39 8.38 -0.67
C GLU A 78 -3.04 9.60 -1.35
N LEU A 79 -2.36 10.75 -1.36
CA LEU A 79 -2.83 11.97 -2.03
C LEU A 79 -2.98 11.78 -3.54
N LEU A 80 -2.05 11.08 -4.18
CA LEU A 80 -2.16 10.71 -5.58
C LEU A 80 -3.33 9.74 -5.82
N ALA A 81 -3.58 8.80 -4.91
CA ALA A 81 -4.71 7.88 -5.01
C ALA A 81 -6.06 8.65 -5.03
N PHE A 82 -6.21 9.68 -4.20
CA PHE A 82 -7.41 10.53 -4.21
C PHE A 82 -7.67 11.20 -5.57
N ILE A 83 -6.62 11.54 -6.31
CA ILE A 83 -6.73 12.12 -7.65
C ILE A 83 -6.97 11.02 -8.71
N LEU A 84 -6.23 9.92 -8.63
CA LEU A 84 -6.24 8.87 -9.64
C LEU A 84 -7.54 8.04 -9.61
N ILE A 85 -8.07 7.73 -8.43
CA ILE A 85 -9.25 6.87 -8.29
C ILE A 85 -10.45 7.40 -9.08
N PRO A 86 -10.91 8.66 -8.91
CA PRO A 86 -12.03 9.21 -9.68
C PRO A 86 -11.81 9.17 -11.20
N LEU A 87 -10.57 9.35 -11.65
CA LEU A 87 -10.24 9.43 -13.07
C LEU A 87 -10.27 8.07 -13.77
N VAL A 88 -9.89 7.00 -13.07
CA VAL A 88 -9.64 5.69 -13.70
C VAL A 88 -10.63 4.60 -13.30
N ILE A 89 -11.37 4.75 -12.20
CA ILE A 89 -12.18 3.66 -11.62
C ILE A 89 -13.28 3.12 -12.54
N HIS A 90 -13.83 3.96 -13.42
CA HIS A 90 -14.86 3.57 -14.39
C HIS A 90 -14.35 2.64 -15.51
N ARG A 91 -13.06 2.71 -15.83
CA ARG A 91 -12.44 1.87 -16.89
C ARG A 91 -11.54 0.78 -16.31
N HIS A 92 -10.88 1.07 -15.19
CA HIS A 92 -9.84 0.24 -14.60
C HIS A 92 -10.02 0.16 -13.08
N THR A 93 -11.08 -0.52 -12.63
CA THR A 93 -11.40 -0.68 -11.21
C THR A 93 -10.25 -1.30 -10.41
N ALA A 94 -9.61 -2.34 -10.93
CA ALA A 94 -8.49 -3.00 -10.26
C ALA A 94 -7.29 -2.06 -10.07
N LEU A 95 -7.01 -1.22 -11.06
CA LEU A 95 -5.95 -0.22 -11.00
C LEU A 95 -6.28 0.87 -9.97
N ALA A 96 -7.50 1.40 -10.00
CA ALA A 96 -7.96 2.41 -9.04
C ALA A 96 -7.83 1.93 -7.59
N ILE A 97 -8.36 0.74 -7.30
CA ILE A 97 -8.29 0.14 -5.96
C ILE A 97 -6.83 -0.16 -5.57
N GLY A 98 -6.03 -0.66 -6.51
CA GLY A 98 -4.60 -0.89 -6.30
C GLY A 98 -3.86 0.36 -5.86
N TYR A 99 -4.06 1.50 -6.53
CA TYR A 99 -3.40 2.76 -6.15
C TYR A 99 -3.72 3.24 -4.73
N GLY A 100 -4.92 2.94 -4.20
CA GLY A 100 -5.23 3.16 -2.78
C GLY A 100 -4.39 2.27 -1.86
N GLY A 101 -4.18 1.01 -2.25
CA GLY A 101 -3.45 0.01 -1.47
C GLY A 101 -3.98 -0.16 -0.05
N ALA A 102 -3.16 -0.05 1.00
CA ALA A 102 -3.62 -0.28 2.39
C ALA A 102 -4.82 0.62 2.74
N THR A 103 -4.82 1.86 2.25
CA THR A 103 -5.84 2.86 2.57
C THR A 103 -7.15 2.65 1.81
N SER A 104 -7.21 1.65 0.91
CA SER A 104 -8.43 1.30 0.17
C SER A 104 -9.53 0.73 1.05
N MET A 105 -9.20 0.30 2.27
CA MET A 105 -10.18 -0.18 3.24
C MET A 105 -10.75 0.93 4.15
N ASP A 106 -10.12 2.11 4.20
CA ASP A 106 -10.51 3.22 5.10
C ASP A 106 -10.49 4.58 4.40
N PHE A 107 -9.34 5.26 4.24
CA PHE A 107 -9.28 6.66 3.80
C PHE A 107 -9.71 6.86 2.36
N THR A 108 -9.32 5.96 1.45
CA THR A 108 -9.71 6.06 0.03
C THR A 108 -11.01 5.31 -0.27
N LEU A 109 -11.55 4.56 0.71
CA LEU A 109 -12.80 3.81 0.55
C LEU A 109 -14.01 4.69 0.18
N PRO A 110 -14.26 5.86 0.82
CA PRO A 110 -15.36 6.74 0.44
C PRO A 110 -15.28 7.18 -1.02
N VAL A 111 -14.08 7.47 -1.52
CA VAL A 111 -13.87 7.92 -2.91
C VAL A 111 -14.07 6.78 -3.89
N ILE A 112 -13.60 5.57 -3.55
CA ILE A 112 -13.87 4.33 -4.31
C ILE A 112 -15.37 4.06 -4.35
N GLN A 113 -16.08 4.19 -3.24
CA GLN A 113 -17.53 3.95 -3.17
C GLN A 113 -18.30 5.00 -3.99
N GLN A 114 -17.93 6.28 -3.88
CA GLN A 114 -18.62 7.38 -4.56
C GLN A 114 -18.50 7.30 -6.08
N HIS A 115 -17.32 6.94 -6.60
CA HIS A 115 -17.05 6.92 -8.05
C HIS A 115 -17.18 5.53 -8.67
N GLY A 116 -16.79 4.47 -7.95
CA GLY A 116 -16.84 3.08 -8.41
C GLY A 116 -18.11 2.32 -8.03
N GLY A 117 -18.94 2.87 -7.14
CA GLY A 117 -20.16 2.25 -6.65
C GLY A 117 -19.96 1.22 -5.54
N VAL A 118 -21.08 0.81 -4.93
CA VAL A 118 -21.10 -0.10 -3.76
C VAL A 118 -20.55 -1.50 -4.05
N THR A 119 -20.52 -1.91 -5.31
CA THR A 119 -19.94 -3.20 -5.73
C THR A 119 -18.43 -3.24 -5.57
N CYS A 120 -17.75 -2.09 -5.60
CA CYS A 120 -16.30 -1.98 -5.41
C CYS A 120 -15.87 -2.09 -3.93
N VAL A 121 -16.77 -1.80 -2.99
CA VAL A 121 -16.47 -1.75 -1.55
C VAL A 121 -15.87 -3.05 -1.02
N PRO A 122 -16.46 -4.25 -1.26
CA PRO A 122 -15.89 -5.49 -0.74
C PRO A 122 -14.50 -5.80 -1.33
N ILE A 123 -14.25 -5.40 -2.58
CA ILE A 123 -12.96 -5.62 -3.25
C ILE A 123 -11.89 -4.74 -2.61
N ALA A 124 -12.21 -3.46 -2.39
CA ALA A 124 -11.32 -2.48 -1.80
C ALA A 124 -11.00 -2.80 -0.33
N VAL A 125 -12.00 -3.22 0.44
CA VAL A 125 -11.80 -3.64 1.83
C VAL A 125 -10.88 -4.85 1.91
N VAL A 126 -11.06 -5.87 1.06
CA VAL A 126 -10.22 -7.07 1.06
C VAL A 126 -8.79 -6.76 0.64
N SER A 127 -8.63 -5.98 -0.44
CA SER A 127 -7.30 -5.59 -0.92
C SER A 127 -6.55 -4.79 0.15
N GLY A 128 -7.19 -3.76 0.71
CA GLY A 128 -6.59 -2.90 1.73
C GLY A 128 -6.27 -3.67 3.00
N PHE A 129 -7.17 -4.54 3.46
CA PHE A 129 -6.93 -5.39 4.63
C PHE A 129 -5.70 -6.28 4.47
N ILE A 130 -5.53 -6.95 3.32
CA ILE A 130 -4.38 -7.81 3.06
C ILE A 130 -3.09 -6.99 3.09
N LEU A 131 -3.07 -5.83 2.44
CA LEU A 131 -1.88 -4.97 2.40
C LEU A 131 -1.54 -4.40 3.78
N SER A 132 -2.54 -3.96 4.55
CA SER A 132 -2.38 -3.51 5.93
C SER A 132 -1.86 -4.61 6.84
N LEU A 133 -2.29 -5.86 6.65
CA LEU A 133 -1.79 -7.02 7.40
C LEU A 133 -0.34 -7.36 7.03
N LEU A 134 0.03 -7.21 5.75
CA LEU A 134 1.36 -7.52 5.25
C LEU A 134 2.40 -6.44 5.54
N SER A 135 1.99 -5.17 5.65
CA SER A 135 2.89 -4.01 5.80
C SER A 135 3.84 -4.12 7.01
N PRO A 136 3.36 -4.20 8.27
CA PRO A 136 4.25 -4.29 9.43
C PRO A 136 5.26 -5.45 9.39
N PRO A 137 4.87 -6.71 9.13
CA PRO A 137 5.83 -7.81 9.12
C PRO A 137 6.85 -7.69 7.99
N LEU A 138 6.47 -7.16 6.82
CA LEU A 138 7.41 -6.96 5.71
C LEU A 138 8.41 -5.86 6.02
N ILE A 139 7.96 -4.71 6.54
CA ILE A 139 8.86 -3.61 6.95
C ILE A 139 9.89 -4.14 7.96
N LEU A 140 9.42 -4.78 9.04
CA LEU A 140 10.29 -5.31 10.10
C LEU A 140 11.25 -6.38 9.57
N PHE A 141 10.77 -7.26 8.69
CA PHE A 141 11.61 -8.29 8.08
C PHE A 141 12.75 -7.67 7.28
N PHE A 142 12.47 -6.71 6.38
CA PHE A 142 13.53 -6.08 5.58
C PHE A 142 14.50 -5.23 6.43
N LEU A 143 13.98 -4.53 7.45
CA LEU A 143 14.81 -3.78 8.40
C LEU A 143 15.70 -4.71 9.25
N SER A 144 15.26 -5.92 9.55
CA SER A 144 16.09 -6.91 10.27
C SER A 144 17.27 -7.42 9.46
N LEU A 145 17.24 -7.27 8.13
CA LEU A 145 18.32 -7.68 7.22
C LEU A 145 19.40 -6.60 7.06
N SER A 146 19.27 -5.45 7.73
CA SER A 146 20.21 -4.32 7.69
C SER A 146 21.48 -4.50 8.54
N GLY A 147 21.80 -5.74 8.91
CA GLY A 147 22.92 -6.08 9.80
C GLY A 147 24.28 -6.06 9.13
#